data_AF-A0A2K9PWV5-F1
#
_entry.id   AF-A0A2K9PWV5-F1
#
_cell.length_a   1.000
_cell.length_b   1.000
_cell.length_c   1.000
_cell.angle_alpha   90.00
_cell.angle_beta   90.00
_cell.angle_gamma   90.00
#
_symmetry.space_group_name_H-M   'P 1'
#
loop_
_entity.id
_entity.type
_entity.pdbx_description
1 polymer ?
#
loop_
_entity_poly.entity_id
_entity_poly.type
_entity_poly.pdbx_seq_one_letter_code
_entity_poly.pdbx_strand_id
1 'polypeptide(L)'
;MKILAIDDQQLILLSLEKHLTDLGYDVKYADNGKEGLELFDTFKPDVVIVDINMDGMSGLEVVKAIRLEKKSDTKILVLSGNTDEDTIIDGFGLGIDDYMKKPVSLNEVTVRISRMFGIKTIKSENKDTKDQMLQKRCVGVVIPCYNEETRLLSKEFIEFVNSNLGYHLCFVNDGSTDNTLKVLNNLSKNRETNISVYNCEKNGGKAEAVRQGVLHLAKDDQLDYIGYLDADLSTDFRDFDDLVKTIESSDFKIVSGSRMSRMGANITKESARKIISKTINLIIRTILGMPFNDTQCGAKIMDKDIAKLMFKDKFITRWIFDVEIFIRMRKYYGKKKAVSYICEQPLKRWIHADGSKLSMRDSIKIVGQLGQIAIHYR
;
A
#
# COMPACT_ATOMS: atom_id res chain seq x y z
N MET A 1 2.36 -20.17 -26.72
CA MET A 1 3.58 -19.45 -26.31
C MET A 1 3.74 -19.66 -24.83
N LYS A 2 4.94 -20.04 -24.40
CA LYS A 2 5.31 -20.32 -23.02
C LYS A 2 5.97 -19.10 -22.40
N ILE A 3 5.47 -18.67 -21.25
CA ILE A 3 5.98 -17.49 -20.53
C ILE A 3 6.42 -17.93 -19.14
N LEU A 4 7.64 -17.56 -18.76
CA LEU A 4 8.15 -17.72 -17.40
C LEU A 4 8.22 -16.34 -16.74
N ALA A 5 7.51 -16.13 -15.64
CA ALA A 5 7.59 -14.92 -14.83
C ALA A 5 8.47 -15.17 -13.59
N ILE A 6 9.38 -14.25 -13.27
CA ILE A 6 10.30 -14.35 -12.14
C ILE A 6 10.28 -13.02 -11.38
N ASP A 7 9.77 -13.03 -10.16
CA ASP A 7 9.57 -11.84 -9.30
C ASP A 7 9.43 -12.33 -7.86
N ASP A 8 10.04 -11.67 -6.87
CA ASP A 8 9.96 -12.08 -5.46
C ASP A 8 8.64 -11.67 -4.78
N GLN A 9 7.80 -10.92 -5.48
CA GLN A 9 6.48 -10.52 -5.02
C GLN A 9 5.41 -11.43 -5.64
N GLN A 10 4.92 -12.39 -4.85
CA GLN A 10 3.87 -13.34 -5.24
C GLN A 10 2.59 -12.64 -5.74
N LEU A 11 2.22 -11.49 -5.16
CA LEU A 11 1.09 -10.67 -5.64
C LEU A 11 1.24 -10.26 -7.12
N ILE A 12 2.45 -9.92 -7.53
CA ILE A 12 2.77 -9.55 -8.92
C ILE A 12 2.71 -10.80 -9.80
N LEU A 13 3.34 -11.90 -9.36
CA LEU A 13 3.36 -13.16 -10.11
C LEU A 13 1.95 -13.70 -10.38
N LEU A 14 1.10 -13.79 -9.36
CA LEU A 14 -0.28 -14.28 -9.48
C LEU A 14 -1.12 -13.39 -10.40
N SER A 15 -0.88 -12.09 -10.38
CA SER A 15 -1.57 -11.16 -11.26
C SER A 15 -1.15 -11.31 -12.72
N LEU A 16 0.16 -11.47 -12.97
CA LEU A 16 0.70 -11.77 -14.30
C LEU A 16 0.21 -13.11 -14.82
N GLU A 17 0.29 -14.16 -13.99
CA GLU A 17 -0.13 -15.52 -14.32
C GLU A 17 -1.59 -15.53 -14.74
N LYS A 18 -2.49 -14.96 -13.92
CA LYS A 18 -3.91 -14.92 -14.20
C LYS A 18 -4.21 -14.25 -15.54
N HIS A 19 -3.72 -13.02 -15.74
CA HIS A 19 -3.99 -12.25 -16.95
C HIS A 19 -3.42 -12.90 -18.21
N LEU A 20 -2.19 -13.43 -18.15
CA LEU A 20 -1.56 -14.07 -19.31
C LEU A 20 -2.19 -15.44 -19.61
N THR A 21 -2.63 -16.18 -18.60
CA THR A 21 -3.36 -17.44 -18.79
C THR A 21 -4.75 -17.20 -19.38
N ASP A 22 -5.45 -16.15 -18.95
CA ASP A 22 -6.75 -15.73 -19.51
C ASP A 22 -6.63 -15.36 -21.01
N LEU A 23 -5.45 -14.94 -21.46
CA LEU A 23 -5.12 -14.68 -22.87
C LEU A 23 -4.69 -15.94 -23.64
N GLY A 24 -4.64 -17.11 -22.98
CA GLY A 24 -4.30 -18.40 -23.59
C GLY A 24 -2.81 -18.72 -23.65
N TYR A 25 -1.97 -18.02 -22.88
CA TYR A 25 -0.55 -18.37 -22.74
C TYR A 25 -0.35 -19.50 -21.73
N ASP A 26 0.70 -20.31 -21.94
CA ASP A 26 1.16 -21.31 -20.97
C ASP A 26 2.15 -20.61 -20.04
N VAL A 27 1.75 -20.36 -18.79
CA VAL A 27 2.51 -19.51 -17.86
C VAL A 27 3.02 -20.35 -16.70
N LYS A 28 4.29 -20.17 -16.36
CA LYS A 28 4.88 -20.60 -15.09
C LYS A 28 5.49 -19.41 -14.38
N TYR A 29 5.59 -19.50 -13.06
CA TYR A 29 6.27 -18.49 -12.25
C TYR A 29 7.29 -19.10 -11.30
N ALA A 30 8.25 -18.28 -10.86
CA ALA A 30 9.20 -18.56 -9.79
C ALA A 30 9.32 -17.32 -8.88
N ASP A 31 9.39 -17.53 -7.56
CA ASP A 31 9.50 -16.45 -6.58
C ASP A 31 10.95 -16.01 -6.31
N ASN A 32 11.92 -16.59 -7.02
CA ASN A 32 13.32 -16.23 -6.90
C ASN A 32 14.10 -16.61 -8.18
N GLY A 33 15.24 -15.94 -8.39
CA GLY A 33 16.06 -16.15 -9.60
C GLY A 33 16.57 -17.59 -9.78
N LYS A 34 16.87 -18.31 -8.69
CA LYS A 34 17.41 -19.68 -8.77
C LYS A 34 16.35 -20.66 -9.27
N GLU A 35 15.18 -20.68 -8.66
CA GLU A 35 14.05 -21.49 -9.12
C GLU A 35 13.65 -21.09 -10.55
N GLY A 36 13.71 -19.80 -10.87
CA GLY A 36 13.48 -19.29 -12.22
C GLY A 36 14.42 -19.93 -13.25
N LEU A 37 15.71 -20.05 -12.95
CA LEU A 37 16.67 -20.70 -13.85
C LEU A 37 16.48 -22.22 -13.95
N GLU A 38 16.05 -22.88 -12.88
CA GLU A 38 15.70 -24.31 -12.90
C GLU A 38 14.44 -24.58 -13.74
N LEU A 39 13.42 -23.73 -13.59
CA LEU A 39 12.22 -23.77 -14.43
C LEU A 39 12.52 -23.42 -15.87
N PHE A 40 13.43 -22.48 -16.12
CA PHE A 40 13.85 -22.14 -17.48
C PHE A 40 14.35 -23.36 -18.26
N ASP A 41 15.19 -24.19 -17.64
CA ASP A 41 15.78 -25.38 -18.27
C ASP A 41 14.74 -26.45 -18.60
N THR A 42 13.76 -26.63 -17.71
CA THR A 42 12.74 -27.67 -17.84
C THR A 42 11.56 -27.22 -18.70
N PHE A 43 11.08 -26.00 -18.50
CA PHE A 43 9.90 -25.45 -19.18
C PHE A 43 10.20 -24.99 -20.60
N LYS A 44 11.43 -24.51 -20.84
CA LYS A 44 11.90 -23.93 -22.10
C LYS A 44 10.96 -22.83 -22.59
N PRO A 45 10.89 -21.69 -21.88
CA PRO A 45 9.99 -20.61 -22.22
C PRO A 45 10.38 -19.91 -23.53
N ASP A 46 9.38 -19.39 -24.23
CA ASP A 46 9.55 -18.49 -25.38
C ASP A 46 9.88 -17.06 -24.89
N VAL A 47 9.34 -16.69 -23.72
CA VAL A 47 9.53 -15.39 -23.07
C VAL A 47 9.82 -15.57 -21.58
N VAL A 48 10.82 -14.85 -21.09
CA VAL A 48 11.04 -14.64 -19.65
C VAL A 48 10.65 -13.21 -19.31
N ILE A 49 9.77 -13.05 -18.33
CA ILE A 49 9.49 -11.77 -17.67
C ILE A 49 10.23 -11.82 -16.33
N VAL A 50 11.11 -10.86 -16.07
CA VAL A 50 11.93 -10.87 -14.84
C VAL A 50 11.96 -9.51 -14.17
N ASP A 51 11.81 -9.47 -12.84
CA ASP A 51 12.05 -8.27 -12.05
C ASP A 51 13.55 -8.06 -11.79
N ILE A 52 14.03 -6.82 -11.88
CA ILE A 52 15.45 -6.52 -11.61
C ILE A 52 15.77 -6.64 -10.12
N ASN A 53 14.90 -6.14 -9.26
CA ASN A 53 15.15 -5.92 -7.83
C ASN A 53 14.58 -7.08 -7.04
N MET A 54 15.23 -8.24 -7.13
CA MET A 54 14.89 -9.41 -6.33
C MET A 54 15.94 -9.64 -5.25
N ASP A 55 15.50 -10.10 -4.08
CA ASP A 55 16.41 -10.54 -3.03
C ASP A 55 17.19 -11.81 -3.43
N GLY A 56 18.46 -11.87 -3.01
CA GLY A 56 19.35 -12.99 -3.32
C GLY A 56 19.96 -12.87 -4.72
N MET A 57 19.30 -13.46 -5.73
CA MET A 57 19.77 -13.42 -7.13
C MET A 57 18.97 -12.36 -7.89
N SER A 58 19.64 -11.30 -8.32
CA SER A 58 19.02 -10.20 -9.05
C SER A 58 18.53 -10.62 -10.44
N GLY A 59 17.57 -9.88 -11.01
CA GLY A 59 17.11 -10.12 -12.37
C GLY A 59 18.23 -10.01 -13.41
N LEU A 60 19.19 -9.11 -13.21
CA LEU A 60 20.35 -8.99 -14.11
C LEU A 60 21.25 -10.24 -14.08
N GLU A 61 21.37 -10.91 -12.93
CA GLU A 61 22.09 -12.19 -12.84
C GLU A 61 21.34 -13.31 -13.57
N VAL A 62 20.01 -13.34 -13.48
CA VAL A 62 19.17 -14.26 -14.26
C VAL A 62 19.38 -14.02 -15.77
N VAL A 63 19.38 -12.75 -16.22
CA VAL A 63 19.65 -12.40 -17.62
C VAL A 63 21.04 -12.86 -18.06
N LYS A 64 22.08 -12.60 -17.24
CA LYS A 64 23.45 -13.06 -17.50
C LYS A 64 23.53 -14.57 -17.64
N ALA A 65 22.90 -15.33 -16.74
CA ALA A 65 22.88 -16.78 -16.81
C ALA A 65 22.19 -17.28 -18.09
N ILE A 66 21.05 -16.71 -18.48
CA ILE A 66 20.33 -17.09 -19.71
C ILE A 66 21.17 -16.79 -20.97
N ARG A 67 21.81 -15.63 -21.04
CA ARG A 67 22.52 -15.16 -22.24
C ARG A 67 23.94 -15.69 -22.35
N LEU A 68 24.70 -15.71 -21.27
CA LEU A 68 26.13 -16.06 -21.28
C LEU A 68 26.38 -17.53 -21.00
N GLU A 69 25.67 -18.12 -20.03
CA GLU A 69 25.89 -19.52 -19.64
C GLU A 69 25.06 -20.46 -20.49
N LYS A 70 23.74 -20.23 -20.57
CA LYS A 70 22.81 -21.06 -21.34
C LYS A 70 22.83 -20.75 -22.83
N LYS A 71 23.36 -19.59 -23.23
CA LYS A 71 23.45 -19.11 -24.64
C LYS A 71 22.10 -19.19 -25.36
N SER A 72 21.02 -18.86 -24.66
CA SER A 72 19.67 -18.90 -25.22
C SER A 72 19.29 -17.55 -25.82
N ASP A 73 18.57 -17.60 -26.94
CA ASP A 73 17.94 -16.44 -27.59
C ASP A 73 16.48 -16.21 -27.13
N THR A 74 16.03 -16.92 -26.07
CA THR A 74 14.70 -16.71 -25.45
C THR A 74 14.45 -15.22 -25.21
N LYS A 75 13.25 -14.74 -25.53
CA LYS A 75 12.93 -13.31 -25.36
C LYS A 75 12.90 -12.93 -23.89
N ILE A 76 13.52 -11.82 -23.53
CA ILE A 76 13.55 -11.33 -22.15
C ILE A 76 12.89 -9.96 -22.08
N LEU A 77 11.79 -9.89 -21.32
CA LEU A 77 11.17 -8.66 -20.90
C LEU A 77 11.56 -8.39 -19.44
N VAL A 78 12.14 -7.22 -19.19
CA VAL A 78 12.47 -6.81 -17.83
C VAL A 78 11.41 -5.88 -17.27
N LEU A 79 10.94 -6.16 -16.06
CA LEU A 79 10.12 -5.24 -15.27
C LEU A 79 10.98 -4.64 -14.15
N SER A 80 10.82 -3.36 -13.86
CA SER A 80 11.60 -2.73 -12.78
C SER A 80 10.86 -1.58 -12.14
N GLY A 81 10.95 -1.50 -10.82
CA GLY A 81 10.49 -0.34 -10.05
C GLY A 81 11.46 0.85 -10.04
N ASN A 82 12.72 0.64 -10.41
CA ASN A 82 13.75 1.68 -10.41
C ASN A 82 13.84 2.39 -11.77
N THR A 83 14.26 3.65 -11.75
CA THR A 83 14.38 4.49 -12.97
C THR A 83 15.81 4.78 -13.36
N ASP A 84 16.75 4.07 -12.75
CA ASP A 84 18.16 4.33 -13.00
C ASP A 84 18.51 4.00 -14.45
N GLU A 85 18.97 5.01 -15.18
CA GLU A 85 19.31 4.89 -16.61
C GLU A 85 20.44 3.89 -16.81
N ASP A 86 21.40 3.84 -15.87
CA ASP A 86 22.53 2.90 -15.92
C ASP A 86 22.05 1.44 -15.88
N THR A 87 21.06 1.14 -15.05
CA THR A 87 20.46 -0.20 -14.95
C THR A 87 19.79 -0.62 -16.27
N ILE A 88 19.16 0.33 -16.98
CA ILE A 88 18.52 0.08 -18.28
C ILE A 88 19.58 -0.19 -19.34
N ILE A 89 20.62 0.65 -19.38
CA ILE A 89 21.73 0.54 -20.34
C ILE A 89 22.45 -0.81 -20.16
N ASP A 90 22.77 -1.17 -18.92
CA ASP A 90 23.40 -2.45 -18.59
C ASP A 90 22.52 -3.63 -19.00
N GLY A 91 21.21 -3.55 -18.77
CA GLY A 91 20.25 -4.56 -19.20
C GLY A 91 20.28 -4.78 -20.71
N PHE A 92 20.21 -3.72 -21.51
CA PHE A 92 20.30 -3.83 -22.97
C PHE A 92 21.66 -4.34 -23.45
N GLY A 93 22.75 -3.93 -22.79
CA GLY A 93 24.09 -4.46 -23.06
C GLY A 93 24.22 -5.96 -22.83
N LEU A 94 23.41 -6.53 -21.92
CA LEU A 94 23.35 -7.97 -21.64
C LEU A 94 22.42 -8.74 -22.58
N GLY A 95 21.66 -8.05 -23.44
CA GLY A 95 20.81 -8.69 -24.46
C GLY A 95 19.36 -8.92 -24.04
N ILE A 96 18.79 -8.07 -23.18
CA ILE A 96 17.33 -8.04 -22.98
C ILE A 96 16.63 -7.52 -24.24
N ASP A 97 15.39 -7.95 -24.48
CA ASP A 97 14.63 -7.58 -25.68
C ASP A 97 13.76 -6.33 -25.47
N ASP A 98 13.26 -6.10 -24.26
CA ASP A 98 12.55 -4.87 -23.89
C ASP A 98 12.60 -4.66 -22.37
N TYR A 99 12.24 -3.44 -21.97
CA TYR A 99 12.24 -2.99 -20.58
C TYR A 99 10.98 -2.18 -20.28
N MET A 100 10.36 -2.44 -19.14
CA MET A 100 9.19 -1.70 -18.67
C MET A 100 9.33 -1.24 -17.22
N LYS A 101 8.98 0.02 -16.99
CA LYS A 101 9.00 0.63 -15.66
C LYS A 101 7.66 0.42 -14.96
N LYS A 102 7.68 -0.12 -13.74
CA LYS A 102 6.54 -0.15 -12.81
C LYS A 102 6.31 1.28 -12.22
N PRO A 103 5.06 1.76 -12.07
CA PRO A 103 3.82 1.02 -12.30
C PRO A 103 3.46 0.91 -13.78
N VAL A 104 2.96 -0.26 -14.19
CA VAL A 104 2.69 -0.61 -15.59
C VAL A 104 1.38 -1.38 -15.71
N SER A 105 0.62 -1.19 -16.80
CA SER A 105 -0.60 -1.97 -17.01
C SER A 105 -0.29 -3.35 -17.58
N LEU A 106 -1.06 -4.36 -17.17
CA LEU A 106 -0.93 -5.71 -17.71
C LEU A 106 -1.19 -5.76 -19.23
N ASN A 107 -2.06 -4.89 -19.73
CA ASN A 107 -2.28 -4.72 -21.17
C ASN A 107 -1.02 -4.24 -21.89
N GLU A 108 -0.27 -3.31 -21.30
CA GLU A 108 0.98 -2.85 -21.88
C GLU A 108 2.01 -3.97 -21.94
N VAL A 109 2.11 -4.79 -20.89
CA VAL A 109 2.97 -6.00 -20.84
C VAL A 109 2.62 -6.94 -22.00
N THR A 110 1.33 -7.25 -22.20
CA THR A 110 0.87 -8.09 -23.32
C THR A 110 1.24 -7.51 -24.69
N VAL A 111 1.12 -6.19 -24.85
CA VAL A 111 1.47 -5.50 -26.10
C VAL A 111 2.98 -5.57 -26.36
N ARG A 112 3.83 -5.40 -25.35
CA ARG A 112 5.29 -5.55 -25.49
C ARG A 112 5.68 -6.96 -25.88
N ILE A 113 5.12 -7.96 -25.20
CA ILE A 113 5.34 -9.37 -25.52
C ILE A 113 4.96 -9.63 -26.99
N SER A 114 3.77 -9.20 -27.41
CA SER A 114 3.31 -9.39 -28.80
C SER A 114 4.25 -8.76 -29.83
N ARG A 115 4.79 -7.57 -29.52
CA ARG A 115 5.74 -6.85 -30.39
C ARG A 115 7.06 -7.59 -30.56
N MET A 116 7.57 -8.27 -29.52
CA MET A 116 8.81 -9.06 -29.59
C MET A 116 8.75 -10.18 -30.65
N PHE A 117 7.55 -10.68 -30.95
CA PHE A 117 7.32 -11.72 -31.96
C PHE A 117 6.73 -11.19 -33.28
N GLY A 118 6.65 -9.87 -33.46
CA GLY A 118 6.08 -9.27 -34.66
C GLY A 118 4.59 -9.52 -34.84
N ILE A 119 3.88 -9.89 -33.77
CA ILE A 119 2.43 -10.15 -33.80
C ILE A 119 1.71 -8.80 -33.81
N LYS A 120 0.91 -8.54 -34.86
CA LYS A 120 0.02 -7.37 -34.88
C LYS A 120 -1.01 -7.51 -33.79
N THR A 121 -0.88 -6.71 -32.73
CA THR A 121 -1.86 -6.63 -31.67
C THR A 121 -3.12 -5.96 -32.22
N ILE A 122 -4.19 -6.72 -32.40
CA ILE A 122 -5.51 -6.16 -32.65
C ILE A 122 -5.93 -5.50 -31.34
N LYS A 123 -6.28 -4.21 -31.36
CA LYS A 123 -6.87 -3.56 -30.18
C LYS A 123 -8.06 -4.41 -29.74
N SER A 124 -7.95 -5.02 -28.57
CA SER A 124 -9.11 -5.63 -27.92
C SER A 124 -10.14 -4.53 -27.71
N GLU A 125 -11.32 -4.66 -28.33
CA GLU A 125 -12.48 -3.78 -28.12
C GLU A 125 -13.16 -4.03 -26.76
N ASN A 126 -12.61 -4.90 -25.91
CA ASN A 126 -13.12 -5.13 -24.56
C ASN A 126 -12.79 -3.92 -23.68
N LYS A 127 -13.71 -2.94 -23.68
CA LYS A 127 -13.78 -1.80 -22.77
C LYS A 127 -13.86 -2.18 -21.27
N ASP A 128 -14.01 -3.46 -20.94
CA ASP A 128 -14.31 -3.91 -19.58
C ASP A 128 -13.10 -4.45 -18.79
N THR A 129 -11.96 -4.69 -19.42
CA THR A 129 -10.70 -4.93 -18.68
C THR A 129 -10.16 -3.57 -18.24
N LYS A 130 -10.69 -3.04 -17.12
CA LYS A 130 -10.08 -1.91 -16.40
C LYS A 130 -8.57 -2.16 -16.32
N ASP A 131 -7.76 -1.17 -16.70
CA ASP A 131 -6.29 -1.27 -16.72
C ASP A 131 -5.80 -1.73 -15.35
N GLN A 132 -5.47 -3.02 -15.23
CA GLN A 132 -4.90 -3.57 -14.02
C GLN A 132 -3.44 -3.15 -13.96
N MET A 133 -3.10 -2.37 -12.94
CA MET A 133 -1.78 -1.78 -12.76
C MET A 133 -0.95 -2.64 -11.84
N LEU A 134 0.17 -3.17 -12.34
CA LEU A 134 1.26 -3.65 -11.52
C LEU A 134 1.91 -2.45 -10.85
N GLN A 135 1.99 -2.45 -9.52
CA GLN A 135 2.61 -1.38 -8.76
C GLN A 135 4.10 -1.61 -8.58
N LYS A 136 4.81 -0.54 -8.19
CA LYS A 136 6.25 -0.59 -7.94
C LYS A 136 6.59 -1.44 -6.71
N ARG A 137 5.75 -1.37 -5.69
CA ARG A 137 5.93 -1.96 -4.37
C ARG A 137 4.61 -2.58 -3.90
N CYS A 138 4.71 -3.51 -2.96
CA CYS A 138 3.56 -4.14 -2.34
C CYS A 138 3.13 -3.38 -1.09
N VAL A 139 1.86 -3.00 -1.03
CA VAL A 139 1.29 -2.16 0.03
C VAL A 139 0.17 -2.87 0.75
N GLY A 140 0.37 -3.10 2.05
CA GLY A 140 -0.67 -3.57 2.95
C GLY A 140 -1.50 -2.40 3.49
N VAL A 141 -2.83 -2.47 3.39
CA VAL A 141 -3.72 -1.42 3.92
C VAL A 141 -4.69 -2.01 4.92
N VAL A 142 -4.61 -1.56 6.16
CA VAL A 142 -5.54 -1.95 7.22
C VAL A 142 -6.80 -1.11 7.15
N ILE A 143 -7.95 -1.77 7.09
CA ILE A 143 -9.28 -1.16 7.11
C ILE A 143 -9.99 -1.60 8.40
N PRO A 144 -10.01 -0.78 9.46
CA PRO A 144 -10.69 -1.13 10.70
C PRO A 144 -12.22 -1.01 10.52
N CYS A 145 -12.95 -2.05 10.90
CA CYS A 145 -14.40 -2.14 10.76
C CYS A 145 -15.05 -2.41 12.13
N TYR A 146 -16.05 -1.60 12.49
CA TYR A 146 -16.92 -1.87 13.63
C TYR A 146 -18.36 -1.50 13.28
N ASN A 147 -19.23 -2.51 13.22
CA ASN A 147 -20.63 -2.37 12.82
C ASN A 147 -20.78 -1.57 11.50
N GLU A 148 -20.20 -2.11 10.43
CA GLU A 148 -20.13 -1.52 9.09
C GLU A 148 -21.07 -2.22 8.09
N GLU A 149 -21.89 -3.20 8.51
CA GLU A 149 -22.67 -4.10 7.64
C GLU A 149 -23.40 -3.39 6.49
N THR A 150 -24.05 -2.25 6.78
CA THR A 150 -24.89 -1.52 5.83
C THR A 150 -24.19 -0.37 5.10
N ARG A 151 -23.01 0.04 5.57
CA ARG A 151 -22.29 1.23 5.07
C ARG A 151 -20.94 0.92 4.42
N LEU A 152 -20.50 -0.34 4.49
CA LEU A 152 -19.24 -0.75 3.87
C LEU A 152 -19.31 -0.65 2.34
N LEU A 153 -18.43 0.16 1.79
CA LEU A 153 -18.27 0.45 0.35
C LEU A 153 -17.61 -0.72 -0.41
N SER A 154 -18.21 -1.90 -0.31
CA SER A 154 -17.64 -3.17 -0.78
C SER A 154 -17.26 -3.14 -2.25
N LYS A 155 -18.04 -2.45 -3.08
CA LYS A 155 -17.79 -2.33 -4.52
C LYS A 155 -16.51 -1.54 -4.79
N GLU A 156 -16.32 -0.43 -4.09
CA GLU A 156 -15.17 0.46 -4.21
C GLU A 156 -13.88 -0.27 -3.81
N PHE A 157 -13.91 -1.05 -2.72
CA PHE A 157 -12.78 -1.89 -2.31
C PHE A 157 -12.42 -2.95 -3.35
N ILE A 158 -13.42 -3.67 -3.90
CA ILE A 158 -13.21 -4.68 -4.95
C ILE A 158 -12.61 -4.05 -6.20
N GLU A 159 -13.18 -2.93 -6.65
CA GLU A 159 -12.68 -2.23 -7.84
C GLU A 159 -11.24 -1.75 -7.65
N PHE A 160 -10.90 -1.28 -6.44
CA PHE A 160 -9.56 -0.85 -6.12
C PHE A 160 -8.54 -1.99 -6.23
N VAL A 161 -8.75 -3.12 -5.55
CA VAL A 161 -7.78 -4.25 -5.59
C VAL A 161 -7.68 -4.88 -6.96
N ASN A 162 -8.77 -4.95 -7.72
CA ASN A 162 -8.75 -5.50 -9.08
C ASN A 162 -7.95 -4.62 -10.04
N SER A 163 -7.91 -3.31 -9.79
CA SER A 163 -7.22 -2.34 -10.64
C SER A 163 -5.79 -2.06 -10.18
N ASN A 164 -5.43 -2.37 -8.92
CA ASN A 164 -4.16 -2.02 -8.32
C ASN A 164 -3.51 -3.26 -7.68
N LEU A 165 -2.76 -4.00 -8.49
CA LEU A 165 -2.32 -5.37 -8.23
C LEU A 165 -1.19 -5.51 -7.20
N GLY A 166 -0.62 -4.38 -6.74
CA GLY A 166 0.33 -4.36 -5.62
C GLY A 166 -0.28 -4.05 -4.26
N TYR A 167 -1.61 -3.93 -4.16
CA TYR A 167 -2.27 -3.66 -2.88
C TYR A 167 -2.87 -4.94 -2.28
N HIS A 168 -2.69 -5.08 -0.96
CA HIS A 168 -3.36 -6.07 -0.13
C HIS A 168 -4.18 -5.35 0.95
N LEU A 169 -5.50 -5.55 0.96
CA LEU A 169 -6.39 -4.97 1.96
C LEU A 169 -6.63 -5.95 3.10
N CYS A 170 -6.32 -5.54 4.34
CA CYS A 170 -6.66 -6.30 5.54
C CYS A 170 -7.83 -5.64 6.26
N PHE A 171 -9.01 -6.25 6.18
CA PHE A 171 -10.17 -5.80 6.93
C PHE A 171 -10.12 -6.35 8.35
N VAL A 172 -10.14 -5.46 9.34
CA VAL A 172 -10.10 -5.85 10.75
C VAL A 172 -11.48 -5.70 11.35
N ASN A 173 -12.17 -6.81 11.63
CA ASN A 173 -13.41 -6.79 12.40
C ASN A 173 -13.09 -6.55 13.88
N ASP A 174 -13.42 -5.38 14.42
CA ASP A 174 -13.17 -4.99 15.81
C ASP A 174 -14.29 -5.46 16.75
N GLY A 175 -14.60 -6.76 16.73
CA GLY A 175 -15.62 -7.35 17.59
C GLY A 175 -17.03 -6.80 17.31
N SER A 176 -17.40 -6.64 16.03
CA SER A 176 -18.74 -6.18 15.64
C SER A 176 -19.84 -7.10 16.18
N THR A 177 -20.99 -6.50 16.48
CA THR A 177 -22.18 -7.18 17.01
C THR A 177 -23.26 -7.42 15.95
N ASP A 178 -23.04 -6.94 14.72
CA ASP A 178 -23.90 -7.11 13.56
C ASP A 178 -23.28 -8.12 12.55
N ASN A 179 -23.79 -8.20 11.32
CA ASN A 179 -23.23 -9.14 10.33
C ASN A 179 -21.98 -8.63 9.61
N THR A 180 -21.26 -7.62 10.12
CA THR A 180 -20.04 -7.08 9.50
C THR A 180 -19.05 -8.21 9.15
N LEU A 181 -18.77 -9.14 10.06
CA LEU A 181 -17.83 -10.24 9.80
C LEU A 181 -18.24 -11.08 8.59
N LYS A 182 -19.54 -11.33 8.42
CA LYS A 182 -20.07 -12.07 7.27
C LYS A 182 -19.87 -11.29 5.97
N VAL A 183 -20.11 -9.98 5.98
CA VAL A 183 -19.86 -9.10 4.84
C VAL A 183 -18.38 -9.12 4.44
N LEU A 184 -17.48 -9.01 5.42
CA LEU A 184 -16.03 -9.04 5.19
C LEU A 184 -15.55 -10.39 4.62
N ASN A 185 -16.05 -11.50 5.15
CA ASN A 185 -15.72 -12.83 4.61
C ASN A 185 -16.22 -13.01 3.17
N ASN A 186 -17.40 -12.48 2.84
CA ASN A 186 -17.90 -12.48 1.46
C ASN A 186 -17.05 -11.60 0.53
N LEU A 187 -16.54 -10.48 1.03
CA LEU A 187 -15.66 -9.56 0.29
C LEU A 187 -14.33 -10.25 -0.08
N SER A 188 -13.73 -10.97 0.87
CA SER A 188 -12.48 -11.72 0.69
C SER A 188 -12.63 -12.96 -0.19
N LYS A 189 -13.82 -13.60 -0.22
CA LYS A 189 -14.07 -14.83 -0.98
C LYS A 189 -13.66 -14.72 -2.45
N ASN A 190 -12.78 -15.62 -2.90
CA ASN A 190 -12.16 -15.68 -4.23
C ASN A 190 -11.21 -14.51 -4.54
N ARG A 191 -10.73 -13.79 -3.51
CA ARG A 191 -9.80 -12.65 -3.56
C ARG A 191 -8.80 -12.71 -2.41
N GLU A 192 -8.57 -13.88 -1.84
CA GLU A 192 -7.75 -14.10 -0.64
C GLU A 192 -6.29 -13.64 -0.83
N THR A 193 -5.83 -13.58 -2.08
CA THR A 193 -4.55 -13.02 -2.48
C THR A 193 -4.44 -11.53 -2.14
N ASN A 194 -5.50 -10.75 -2.41
CA ASN A 194 -5.50 -9.29 -2.27
C ASN A 194 -6.35 -8.79 -1.10
N ILE A 195 -7.16 -9.64 -0.47
CA ILE A 195 -8.06 -9.27 0.63
C ILE A 195 -8.00 -10.32 1.73
N SER A 196 -7.53 -9.91 2.91
CA SER A 196 -7.60 -10.69 4.15
C SER A 196 -8.61 -10.12 5.15
N VAL A 197 -9.08 -10.97 6.05
CA VAL A 197 -9.96 -10.59 7.16
C VAL A 197 -9.32 -11.02 8.49
N TYR A 198 -9.09 -10.06 9.37
CA TYR A 198 -8.64 -10.31 10.74
C TYR A 198 -9.80 -10.09 11.72
N ASN A 199 -10.20 -11.13 12.44
CA ASN A 199 -11.32 -11.05 13.36
C ASN A 199 -10.87 -10.88 14.81
N CYS A 200 -11.23 -9.77 15.45
CA CYS A 200 -11.09 -9.59 16.90
C CYS A 200 -12.35 -10.10 17.60
N GLU A 201 -12.19 -10.94 18.63
CA GLU A 201 -13.33 -11.48 19.40
C GLU A 201 -14.11 -10.42 20.18
N LYS A 202 -13.45 -9.33 20.59
CA LYS A 202 -14.02 -8.27 21.41
C LYS A 202 -13.60 -6.91 20.87
N ASN A 203 -14.47 -5.93 21.05
CA ASN A 203 -14.22 -4.56 20.65
C ASN A 203 -13.09 -3.92 21.47
N GLY A 204 -11.93 -3.73 20.85
CA GLY A 204 -10.76 -3.05 21.42
C GLY A 204 -10.77 -1.54 21.13
N GLY A 205 -11.52 -1.12 20.10
CA GLY A 205 -11.52 0.23 19.56
C GLY A 205 -10.54 0.36 18.39
N LYS A 206 -10.73 1.41 17.58
CA LYS A 206 -9.98 1.65 16.33
C LYS A 206 -8.47 1.50 16.48
N ALA A 207 -7.88 2.03 17.56
CA ALA A 207 -6.44 1.92 17.81
C ALA A 207 -5.96 0.45 17.88
N GLU A 208 -6.69 -0.41 18.59
CA GLU A 208 -6.33 -1.82 18.72
C GLU A 208 -6.61 -2.58 17.43
N ALA A 209 -7.72 -2.28 16.74
CA ALA A 209 -8.03 -2.86 15.44
C ALA A 209 -6.94 -2.56 14.40
N VAL A 210 -6.53 -1.29 14.27
CA VAL A 210 -5.44 -0.90 13.38
C VAL A 210 -4.14 -1.58 13.79
N ARG A 211 -3.82 -1.63 15.10
CA ARG A 211 -2.62 -2.30 15.60
C ARG A 211 -2.56 -3.78 15.25
N GLN A 212 -3.65 -4.51 15.46
CA GLN A 212 -3.73 -5.93 15.14
C GLN A 212 -3.60 -6.17 13.64
N GLY A 213 -4.26 -5.35 12.81
CA GLY A 213 -4.11 -5.42 11.35
C GLY A 213 -2.67 -5.14 10.89
N VAL A 214 -2.02 -4.11 11.44
CA VAL A 214 -0.63 -3.77 11.11
C VAL A 214 0.31 -4.92 11.48
N LEU A 215 0.18 -5.48 12.69
CA LEU A 215 1.01 -6.59 13.14
C LEU A 215 0.72 -7.90 12.40
N HIS A 216 -0.50 -8.08 11.90
CA HIS A 216 -0.87 -9.19 11.04
C HIS A 216 -0.17 -9.06 9.68
N LEU A 217 -0.31 -7.91 9.02
CA LEU A 217 0.33 -7.62 7.73
C LEU A 217 1.86 -7.61 7.81
N ALA A 218 2.45 -7.13 8.91
CA ALA A 218 3.91 -7.10 9.08
C ALA A 218 4.59 -8.48 9.17
N LYS A 219 3.81 -9.57 9.12
CA LYS A 219 4.32 -10.95 8.98
C LYS A 219 4.49 -11.36 7.53
N ASP A 220 3.90 -10.63 6.60
CA ASP A 220 4.05 -10.87 5.17
C ASP A 220 5.34 -10.19 4.70
N ASP A 221 6.30 -11.02 4.30
CA ASP A 221 7.61 -10.56 3.88
C ASP A 221 7.55 -9.82 2.54
N GLN A 222 6.51 -10.03 1.73
CA GLN A 222 6.34 -9.38 0.43
C GLN A 222 5.98 -7.90 0.55
N LEU A 223 5.40 -7.46 1.67
CA LEU A 223 4.95 -6.09 1.83
C LEU A 223 6.14 -5.16 2.10
N ASP A 224 6.24 -4.08 1.34
CA ASP A 224 7.22 -3.02 1.55
C ASP A 224 6.69 -1.97 2.54
N TYR A 225 5.40 -1.64 2.41
CA TYR A 225 4.74 -0.59 3.19
C TYR A 225 3.44 -1.09 3.81
N ILE A 226 3.12 -0.54 4.97
CA ILE A 226 1.86 -0.77 5.66
C ILE A 226 1.21 0.57 6.00
N GLY A 227 -0.04 0.71 5.60
CA GLY A 227 -0.85 1.87 5.92
C GLY A 227 -2.21 1.47 6.48
N TYR A 228 -3.03 2.48 6.75
CA TYR A 228 -4.41 2.29 7.12
C TYR A 228 -5.29 3.39 6.54
N LEU A 229 -6.55 3.04 6.32
CA LEU A 229 -7.58 3.91 5.78
C LEU A 229 -8.91 3.63 6.49
N ASP A 230 -9.75 4.64 6.65
CA ASP A 230 -11.09 4.46 7.22
C ASP A 230 -12.02 3.70 6.26
N ALA A 231 -12.90 2.86 6.82
CA ALA A 231 -13.83 2.03 6.06
C ALA A 231 -14.89 2.84 5.28
N ASP A 232 -15.10 4.11 5.66
CA ASP A 232 -16.02 5.04 5.01
C ASP A 232 -15.42 5.76 3.79
N LEU A 233 -14.12 5.54 3.51
CA LEU A 233 -13.37 6.22 2.44
C LEU A 233 -13.51 7.75 2.46
N SER A 234 -13.64 8.34 3.66
CA SER A 234 -13.57 9.80 3.86
C SER A 234 -12.24 10.39 3.35
N THR A 235 -11.20 9.56 3.26
CA THR A 235 -10.08 9.75 2.34
C THR A 235 -10.19 8.68 1.25
N ASP A 236 -10.21 9.08 -0.02
CA ASP A 236 -10.36 8.13 -1.12
C ASP A 236 -9.03 7.45 -1.47
N PHE A 237 -9.09 6.37 -2.26
CA PHE A 237 -7.90 5.62 -2.66
C PHE A 237 -6.91 6.41 -3.50
N ARG A 238 -7.34 7.47 -4.21
CA ARG A 238 -6.42 8.26 -5.03
C ARG A 238 -5.54 9.13 -4.15
N ASP A 239 -6.14 9.74 -3.13
CA ASP A 239 -5.38 10.48 -2.13
C ASP A 239 -4.46 9.54 -1.34
N PHE A 240 -4.90 8.32 -1.02
CA PHE A 240 -4.04 7.32 -0.37
C PHE A 240 -2.87 6.87 -1.27
N ASP A 241 -3.12 6.59 -2.55
CA ASP A 241 -2.10 6.24 -3.54
C ASP A 241 -1.09 7.39 -3.75
N ASP A 242 -1.53 8.65 -3.64
CA ASP A 242 -0.63 9.80 -3.62
C ASP A 242 0.26 9.84 -2.36
N LEU A 243 -0.17 9.30 -1.21
CA LEU A 243 0.72 9.14 -0.05
C LEU A 243 1.76 8.04 -0.30
N VAL A 244 1.34 6.93 -0.95
CA VAL A 244 2.22 5.81 -1.32
C VAL A 244 3.31 6.29 -2.27
N LYS A 245 2.97 7.05 -3.32
CA LYS A 245 3.97 7.61 -4.24
C LYS A 245 4.99 8.51 -3.53
N THR A 246 4.56 9.28 -2.54
CA THR A 246 5.47 10.13 -1.76
C THR A 246 6.43 9.30 -0.93
N ILE A 247 5.97 8.27 -0.22
CA ILE A 247 6.89 7.43 0.58
C ILE A 247 7.86 6.65 -0.33
N GLU A 248 7.41 6.21 -1.51
CA GLU A 248 8.25 5.47 -2.47
C GLU A 248 9.36 6.30 -3.13
N SER A 249 9.20 7.62 -3.17
CA SER A 249 10.09 8.55 -3.88
C SER A 249 10.86 9.49 -2.95
N SER A 250 10.85 9.22 -1.64
CA SER A 250 11.50 10.04 -0.63
C SER A 250 12.18 9.19 0.45
N ASP A 251 12.94 9.84 1.32
CA ASP A 251 13.55 9.21 2.49
C ASP A 251 12.59 9.16 3.70
N PHE A 252 11.32 9.55 3.51
CA PHE A 252 10.34 9.51 4.59
C PHE A 252 10.02 8.07 4.95
N LYS A 253 9.76 7.85 6.24
CA LYS A 253 9.39 6.55 6.80
C LYS A 253 7.93 6.48 7.20
N ILE A 254 7.29 7.64 7.35
CA ILE A 254 5.86 7.79 7.55
C ILE A 254 5.38 8.96 6.70
N VAL A 255 4.35 8.75 5.90
CA VAL A 255 3.61 9.83 5.23
C VAL A 255 2.19 9.83 5.77
N SER A 256 1.81 10.93 6.42
CA SER A 256 0.47 11.14 6.97
C SER A 256 -0.31 12.07 6.07
N GLY A 257 -1.52 11.67 5.71
CA GLY A 257 -2.50 12.60 5.14
C GLY A 257 -2.78 13.77 6.08
N SER A 258 -3.24 14.87 5.51
CA SER A 258 -3.60 16.08 6.24
C SER A 258 -4.78 16.78 5.61
N ARG A 259 -5.79 17.11 6.42
CA ARG A 259 -7.01 17.80 5.98
C ARG A 259 -6.87 19.32 5.97
N MET A 260 -5.65 19.84 5.84
CA MET A 260 -5.43 21.28 5.77
C MET A 260 -6.15 21.91 4.58
N SER A 261 -6.90 22.98 4.83
CA SER A 261 -7.41 23.81 3.73
C SER A 261 -6.24 24.54 3.09
N ARG A 262 -6.15 24.51 1.74
CA ARG A 262 -5.30 25.46 1.02
C ARG A 262 -5.77 26.87 1.37
N MET A 263 -4.84 27.77 1.64
CA MET A 263 -5.14 29.19 1.89
C MET A 263 -5.85 29.78 0.66
N GLY A 264 -7.06 30.33 0.85
CA GLY A 264 -7.79 31.03 -0.22
C GLY A 264 -9.32 30.94 -0.20
N ALA A 265 -9.93 30.05 0.60
CA ALA A 265 -11.39 30.03 0.76
C ALA A 265 -11.82 31.03 1.85
N ASN A 266 -12.65 32.00 1.46
CA ASN A 266 -13.18 33.11 2.27
C ASN A 266 -13.37 32.78 3.76
N ILE A 267 -12.52 33.38 4.61
CA ILE A 267 -12.61 33.26 6.07
C ILE A 267 -13.64 34.26 6.58
N THR A 268 -14.91 33.87 6.61
CA THR A 268 -15.95 34.60 7.35
C THR A 268 -16.22 33.90 8.69
N LYS A 269 -16.10 34.68 9.78
CA LYS A 269 -16.36 34.37 11.21
C LYS A 269 -15.77 33.06 11.73
N GLU A 270 -14.70 33.16 12.54
CA GLU A 270 -14.18 32.01 13.28
C GLU A 270 -15.25 31.46 14.23
N SER A 271 -15.79 30.28 13.92
CA SER A 271 -16.73 29.58 14.79
C SER A 271 -16.01 29.03 16.03
N ALA A 272 -16.75 28.84 17.13
CA ALA A 272 -16.24 28.20 18.36
C ALA A 272 -15.53 26.86 18.07
N ARG A 273 -16.00 26.12 17.06
CA ARG A 273 -15.37 24.88 16.57
C ARG A 273 -13.93 25.08 16.09
N LYS A 274 -13.66 26.17 15.36
CA LYS A 274 -12.32 26.49 14.86
C LYS A 274 -11.37 26.81 16.02
N ILE A 275 -11.84 27.52 17.04
CA ILE A 275 -11.07 27.84 18.25
C ILE A 275 -10.71 26.57 19.03
N ILE A 276 -11.69 25.68 19.26
CA ILE A 276 -11.47 24.39 19.95
C ILE A 276 -10.45 23.55 19.17
N SER A 277 -10.59 23.46 17.85
CA SER A 277 -9.67 22.70 17.00
C SER A 277 -8.24 23.25 17.05
N LYS A 278 -8.06 24.59 17.00
CA LYS A 278 -6.75 25.24 17.18
C LYS A 278 -6.15 24.95 18.56
N THR A 279 -6.98 24.96 19.61
CA THR A 279 -6.53 24.71 21.00
C THR A 279 -6.04 23.27 21.16
N ILE A 280 -6.83 22.29 20.69
CA ILE A 280 -6.43 20.87 20.70
C ILE A 280 -5.14 20.68 19.91
N ASN A 281 -5.02 21.31 18.74
CA ASN A 281 -3.82 21.25 17.92
C ASN A 281 -2.57 21.80 18.65
N LEU A 282 -2.71 22.91 19.37
CA LEU A 282 -1.63 23.48 20.18
C LEU A 282 -1.20 22.53 21.29
N ILE A 283 -2.15 21.87 21.97
CA ILE A 283 -1.86 20.85 22.99
C ILE A 283 -1.08 19.69 22.35
N ILE A 284 -1.53 19.17 21.21
CA ILE A 284 -0.85 18.09 20.49
C ILE A 284 0.58 18.49 20.13
N ARG A 285 0.79 19.67 19.53
CA ARG A 285 2.13 20.17 19.19
C ARG A 285 3.04 20.29 20.42
N THR A 286 2.49 20.69 21.55
CA THR A 286 3.23 20.80 22.81
C THR A 286 3.66 19.43 23.33
N ILE A 287 2.74 18.46 23.33
CA ILE A 287 3.03 17.07 23.74
C ILE A 287 4.08 16.44 22.81
N LEU A 288 3.89 16.58 21.49
CA LEU A 288 4.78 16.04 20.47
C LEU A 288 6.11 16.76 20.41
N GLY A 289 6.16 18.06 20.72
CA GLY A 289 7.33 18.90 20.50
C GLY A 289 7.78 18.94 19.03
N MET A 290 6.86 18.69 18.09
CA MET A 290 7.10 18.56 16.65
C MET A 290 6.05 19.37 15.84
N PRO A 291 6.40 19.87 14.63
CA PRO A 291 5.56 20.79 13.88
C PRO A 291 4.49 20.06 13.05
N PHE A 292 3.41 19.60 13.69
CA PHE A 292 2.29 18.92 13.01
C PHE A 292 1.05 19.80 12.86
N ASN A 293 0.34 19.71 11.73
CA ASN A 293 -0.92 20.42 11.50
C ASN A 293 -2.15 19.54 11.70
N ASP A 294 -2.11 18.27 11.31
CA ASP A 294 -3.21 17.31 11.42
C ASP A 294 -2.66 15.91 11.71
N THR A 295 -2.54 15.59 13.00
CA THR A 295 -2.08 14.26 13.41
C THR A 295 -3.15 13.20 13.22
N GLN A 296 -4.43 13.57 13.22
CA GLN A 296 -5.59 12.66 13.35
C GLN A 296 -6.23 12.29 12.01
N CYS A 297 -5.56 12.57 10.89
CA CYS A 297 -6.02 12.10 9.59
C CYS A 297 -6.01 10.57 9.56
N GLY A 298 -7.13 9.99 9.10
CA GLY A 298 -7.36 8.55 9.04
C GLY A 298 -6.62 7.82 7.92
N ALA A 299 -5.77 8.52 7.15
CA ALA A 299 -4.93 7.96 6.10
C ALA A 299 -3.45 8.17 6.43
N LYS A 300 -2.72 7.06 6.63
CA LYS A 300 -1.26 7.08 6.80
C LYS A 300 -0.62 5.87 6.13
N ILE A 301 0.58 6.03 5.62
CA ILE A 301 1.42 4.98 5.05
C ILE A 301 2.80 5.00 5.72
N MET A 302 3.38 3.83 5.95
CA MET A 302 4.64 3.67 6.67
C MET A 302 5.47 2.57 6.06
N ASP A 303 6.79 2.69 6.17
CA ASP A 303 7.74 1.59 6.00
C ASP A 303 7.36 0.41 6.92
N LYS A 304 7.38 -0.83 6.40
CA LYS A 304 6.94 -2.04 7.13
C LYS A 304 7.63 -2.20 8.48
N ASP A 305 8.95 -1.99 8.55
CA ASP A 305 9.72 -2.17 9.78
C ASP A 305 9.37 -1.09 10.81
N ILE A 306 9.12 0.12 10.33
CA ILE A 306 8.66 1.23 11.17
C ILE A 306 7.25 0.95 11.69
N ALA A 307 6.35 0.44 10.85
CA ALA A 307 5.02 0.03 11.27
C ALA A 307 5.10 -1.08 12.34
N LYS A 308 5.87 -2.13 12.10
CA LYS A 308 6.10 -3.23 13.05
C LYS A 308 6.62 -2.73 14.39
N LEU A 309 7.58 -1.80 14.37
CA LEU A 309 8.16 -1.22 15.57
C LEU A 309 7.18 -0.31 16.32
N MET A 310 6.49 0.60 15.62
CA MET A 310 5.61 1.59 16.24
C MET A 310 4.30 0.99 16.77
N PHE A 311 3.85 -0.14 16.23
CA PHE A 311 2.61 -0.83 16.61
C PHE A 311 2.83 -2.04 17.51
N LYS A 312 4.08 -2.34 17.89
CA LYS A 312 4.42 -3.49 18.76
C LYS A 312 3.61 -3.48 20.06
N ASP A 313 3.65 -2.38 20.80
CA ASP A 313 2.98 -2.25 22.09
C ASP A 313 1.56 -1.72 21.92
N LYS A 314 0.65 -2.13 22.81
CA LYS A 314 -0.73 -1.60 22.83
C LYS A 314 -0.73 -0.09 22.98
N PHE A 315 -1.61 0.60 22.24
CA PHE A 315 -1.81 2.02 22.41
C PHE A 315 -2.58 2.31 23.70
N ILE A 316 -2.30 3.46 24.30
CA ILE A 316 -2.94 3.89 25.55
C ILE A 316 -4.39 4.29 25.29
N THR A 317 -4.63 4.90 24.12
CA THR A 317 -5.93 5.47 23.79
C THR A 317 -6.62 4.65 22.69
N ARG A 318 -7.95 4.58 22.77
CA ARG A 318 -8.76 3.81 21.80
C ARG A 318 -8.94 4.53 20.45
N TRP A 319 -8.71 5.84 20.39
CA TRP A 319 -9.05 6.69 19.25
C TRP A 319 -7.93 7.63 18.77
N ILE A 320 -7.11 8.22 19.66
CA ILE A 320 -6.09 9.23 19.29
C ILE A 320 -4.69 8.61 19.27
N PHE A 321 -4.63 7.37 18.80
CA PHE A 321 -3.39 6.62 18.71
C PHE A 321 -2.42 7.22 17.70
N ASP A 322 -2.90 8.00 16.72
CA ASP A 322 -2.03 8.67 15.75
C ASP A 322 -1.01 9.61 16.40
N VAL A 323 -1.41 10.32 17.47
CA VAL A 323 -0.50 11.17 18.25
C VAL A 323 0.56 10.31 18.92
N GLU A 324 0.15 9.14 19.44
CA GLU A 324 1.03 8.21 20.12
C GLU A 324 2.09 7.61 19.17
N ILE A 325 1.73 7.29 17.93
CA ILE A 325 2.68 6.85 16.89
C ILE A 325 3.84 7.84 16.77
N PHE A 326 3.54 9.14 16.66
CA PHE A 326 4.56 10.17 16.52
C PHE A 326 5.40 10.35 17.79
N ILE A 327 4.83 10.17 18.98
CA ILE A 327 5.59 10.19 20.23
C ILE A 327 6.55 9.01 20.31
N ARG A 328 6.10 7.80 19.93
CA ARG A 328 6.94 6.61 19.87
C ARG A 328 8.11 6.82 18.91
N MET A 329 7.87 7.39 17.72
CA MET A 329 8.93 7.78 16.79
C MET A 329 9.94 8.74 17.43
N ARG A 330 9.46 9.79 18.10
CA ARG A 330 10.32 10.76 18.80
C ARG A 330 11.14 10.12 19.92
N LYS A 331 10.54 9.24 20.73
CA LYS A 331 11.23 8.58 21.85
C LYS A 331 12.26 7.58 21.36
N TYR A 332 11.97 6.86 20.27
CA TYR A 332 12.88 5.86 19.72
C TYR A 332 14.05 6.49 18.93
N TYR A 333 13.75 7.43 18.02
CA TYR A 333 14.76 8.00 17.11
C TYR A 333 15.32 9.36 17.56
N GLY A 334 14.73 9.98 18.58
CA GLY A 334 14.98 11.38 18.93
C GLY A 334 14.25 12.36 18.01
N LYS A 335 14.03 13.59 18.51
CA LYS A 335 13.22 14.62 17.82
C LYS A 335 13.71 14.94 16.42
N LYS A 336 15.02 15.16 16.23
CA LYS A 336 15.57 15.60 14.93
C LYS A 336 15.32 14.56 13.84
N LYS A 337 15.59 13.28 14.14
CA LYS A 337 15.43 12.17 13.20
C LYS A 337 13.95 11.80 12.99
N ALA A 338 13.13 11.86 14.04
CA ALA A 338 11.69 11.66 13.89
C ALA A 338 11.06 12.70 12.93
N VAL A 339 11.45 13.98 13.06
CA VAL A 339 10.97 15.04 12.15
C VAL A 339 11.43 14.81 10.71
N SER A 340 12.67 14.33 10.47
CA SER A 340 13.12 14.01 9.11
C SER A 340 12.45 12.78 8.51
N TYR A 341 11.88 11.90 9.34
CA TYR A 341 11.25 10.65 8.90
C TYR A 341 9.75 10.78 8.66
N ILE A 342 9.12 11.87 9.08
CA ILE A 342 7.66 12.02 9.02
C ILE A 342 7.30 13.18 8.10
N CYS A 343 6.52 12.88 7.07
CA CYS A 343 5.94 13.87 6.17
C CYS A 343 4.44 14.01 6.43
N GLU A 344 3.96 15.25 6.46
CA GLU A 344 2.54 15.57 6.45
C GLU A 344 2.15 16.07 5.05
N GLN A 345 1.31 15.30 4.36
CA GLN A 345 0.90 15.58 2.98
C GLN A 345 -0.56 16.06 2.92
N PRO A 346 -0.84 17.26 2.38
CA PRO A 346 -2.20 17.72 2.17
C PRO A 346 -2.97 16.82 1.20
N LEU A 347 -4.17 16.39 1.60
CA LEU A 347 -5.08 15.62 0.74
C LEU A 347 -5.66 16.54 -0.34
N LYS A 348 -5.79 16.04 -1.59
CA LYS A 348 -6.28 16.84 -2.71
C LYS A 348 -7.81 16.86 -2.78
N ARG A 349 -8.47 15.77 -2.37
CA ARG A 349 -9.93 15.61 -2.48
C ARG A 349 -10.49 15.35 -1.08
N TRP A 350 -11.20 16.34 -0.55
CA TRP A 350 -11.90 16.11 0.71
C TRP A 350 -13.38 15.88 0.44
N ILE A 351 -13.81 14.63 0.59
CA ILE A 351 -15.22 14.27 0.63
C ILE A 351 -15.64 14.39 2.09
N HIS A 352 -16.50 15.38 2.38
CA HIS A 352 -17.21 15.41 3.64
C HIS A 352 -18.13 14.18 3.71
N ALA A 353 -17.71 13.13 4.42
CA ALA A 353 -18.66 12.14 4.89
C ALA A 353 -19.56 12.82 5.94
N ASP A 354 -20.82 13.06 5.57
CA ASP A 354 -21.83 13.63 6.46
C ASP A 354 -22.05 12.68 7.64
N GLY A 355 -21.40 12.95 8.78
CA GLY A 355 -21.59 12.10 9.96
C GLY A 355 -20.90 12.54 11.25
N SER A 356 -19.63 12.92 11.25
CA SER A 356 -18.90 13.15 12.51
C SER A 356 -18.78 14.63 12.88
N LYS A 357 -19.87 15.20 13.40
CA LYS A 357 -19.82 16.49 14.11
C LYS A 357 -19.13 16.26 15.46
N LEU A 358 -17.85 16.63 15.53
CA LEU A 358 -17.04 16.59 16.76
C LEU A 358 -17.77 17.38 17.86
N SER A 359 -18.33 16.68 18.85
CA SER A 359 -19.14 17.31 19.89
C SER A 359 -18.24 17.94 20.97
N MET A 360 -18.83 18.81 21.81
CA MET A 360 -18.13 19.34 22.98
C MET A 360 -17.69 18.23 23.93
N ARG A 361 -18.47 17.15 24.06
CA ARG A 361 -18.13 15.98 24.87
C ARG A 361 -16.92 15.24 24.31
N ASP A 362 -16.82 15.13 22.99
CA ASP A 362 -15.67 14.49 22.34
C ASP A 362 -14.40 15.32 22.50
N SER A 363 -14.53 16.65 22.49
CA SER A 363 -13.42 17.57 22.73
C SER A 363 -12.81 17.40 24.13
N ILE A 364 -13.64 17.23 25.16
CA ILE A 364 -13.16 16.97 26.54
C ILE A 364 -12.49 15.60 26.64
N LYS A 365 -13.08 14.56 26.03
CA LYS A 365 -12.47 13.22 25.97
C LYS A 365 -11.11 13.25 25.29
N ILE A 366 -10.97 14.02 24.20
CA ILE A 366 -9.71 14.20 23.48
C ILE A 366 -8.64 14.79 24.39
N VAL A 367 -8.95 15.88 25.11
CA VAL A 367 -7.99 16.50 26.03
C VAL A 367 -7.56 15.54 27.13
N GLY A 368 -8.51 14.77 27.70
CA GLY A 368 -8.18 13.75 28.71
C GLY A 368 -7.26 12.65 28.17
N GLN A 369 -7.54 12.14 26.96
CA GLN A 369 -6.68 11.15 26.29
C GLN A 369 -5.29 11.69 25.96
N LEU A 370 -5.19 12.95 25.51
CA LEU A 370 -3.92 13.63 25.30
C LEU A 370 -3.14 13.76 26.62
N GLY A 371 -3.81 14.04 27.73
CA GLY A 371 -3.21 14.05 29.07
C GLY A 371 -2.64 12.68 29.46
N GLN A 372 -3.39 11.59 29.22
CA GLN A 372 -2.91 10.22 29.48
C GLN A 372 -1.64 9.90 28.69
N ILE A 373 -1.63 10.25 27.39
CA ILE A 373 -0.45 10.10 26.53
C ILE A 373 0.72 10.92 27.06
N ALA A 374 0.50 12.19 27.41
CA ALA A 374 1.54 13.09 27.90
C ALA A 374 2.16 12.59 29.21
N ILE A 375 1.36 12.04 30.12
CA ILE A 375 1.83 11.50 31.41
C ILE A 375 2.65 10.22 31.18
N HIS A 376 2.18 9.31 30.32
CA HIS A 376 2.86 8.05 30.07
C HIS A 376 4.23 8.22 29.40
N TYR A 377 4.36 9.19 28.48
CA TYR A 377 5.58 9.45 27.73
C TYR A 377 6.37 10.68 28.21
N ARG A 378 6.08 11.19 29.41
CA ARG A 378 6.94 12.19 30.05
C ARG A 378 8.29 11.52 30.33
#